data_AF-A0A7W1F5T4-F1
#
_entry.id   AF-A0A7W1F5T4-F1
#
_cell.length_a   1.000
_cell.length_b   1.000
_cell.length_c   1.000
_cell.angle_alpha   90.00
_cell.angle_beta   90.00
_cell.angle_gamma   90.00
#
_symmetry.space_group_name_H-M   'P 1'
#
loop_
_entity.id
_entity.type
_entity.pdbx_description
1 polymer ?
#
loop_
_entity_poly.entity_id
_entity_poly.type
_entity_poly.pdbx_seq_one_letter_code
_entity_poly.pdbx_strand_id
1 'polypeptide(L)'
;MPPTARTRTVRRTRPAQRTARTVRKVRRTSGGSGHAWMWWAGGLALSLIISLTIKLANKSTDDAQVRSEMHQVVQDFPNYRDHATYYDGLVERYHHQAFEAAYSMGGKRRAPTLNEKTYLATISSLMADKASADGKSEVATMLTTFNRAIREQ
;
A
#
# COMPACT_ATOMS: atom_id res chain seq x y z
N MET A 1 -21.91 -47.95 48.13
CA MET A 1 -22.78 -48.99 47.54
C MET A 1 -22.52 -49.05 46.03
N PRO A 2 -22.10 -50.20 45.47
CA PRO A 2 -21.87 -50.41 44.04
C PRO A 2 -23.20 -50.71 43.31
N PRO A 3 -23.27 -50.66 41.95
CA PRO A 3 -23.19 -51.95 41.25
C PRO A 3 -22.53 -51.93 39.84
N THR A 4 -21.73 -52.99 39.63
CA THR A 4 -21.59 -53.89 38.47
C THR A 4 -21.25 -53.40 37.05
N ALA A 5 -20.09 -53.89 36.62
CA ALA A 5 -19.60 -54.03 35.25
C ALA A 5 -20.55 -54.80 34.30
N ARG A 6 -20.49 -54.45 33.02
CA ARG A 6 -20.81 -55.36 31.91
C ARG A 6 -19.75 -55.29 30.82
N THR A 7 -18.91 -56.32 30.81
CA THR A 7 -18.05 -56.70 29.68
C THR A 7 -18.92 -57.30 28.59
N ARG A 8 -18.85 -56.78 27.36
CA ARG A 8 -19.36 -57.47 26.17
C ARG A 8 -18.30 -57.46 25.09
N THR A 9 -17.64 -58.60 24.96
CA THR A 9 -16.71 -58.94 23.88
C THR A 9 -17.48 -59.63 22.75
N VAL A 10 -16.84 -59.71 21.57
CA VAL A 10 -17.17 -60.52 20.38
C VAL A 10 -18.12 -59.77 19.40
N ARG A 11 -17.78 -59.55 18.12
CA ARG A 11 -17.21 -60.48 17.12
C ARG A 11 -16.56 -59.72 15.97
N ARG A 12 -15.40 -60.22 15.56
CA ARG A 12 -14.61 -59.83 14.38
C ARG A 12 -15.25 -60.45 13.14
N THR A 13 -15.68 -59.66 12.16
CA THR A 13 -15.92 -60.10 10.78
C THR A 13 -15.12 -59.23 9.82
N ARG A 14 -14.46 -59.93 8.88
CA ARG A 14 -13.41 -59.48 7.98
C ARG A 14 -13.85 -58.37 7.00
N PRO A 15 -12.88 -57.60 6.48
CA PRO A 15 -13.14 -56.53 5.51
C PRO A 15 -13.44 -57.13 4.14
N ALA A 16 -14.63 -56.84 3.62
CA ALA A 16 -14.90 -56.99 2.19
C ALA A 16 -14.28 -55.78 1.48
N GLN A 17 -13.10 -55.96 0.90
CA GLN A 17 -12.62 -55.08 -0.16
C GLN A 17 -13.61 -55.15 -1.32
N ARG A 18 -14.39 -54.09 -1.50
CA ARG A 18 -15.12 -53.84 -2.74
C ARG A 18 -14.71 -52.48 -3.27
N THR A 19 -13.84 -52.56 -4.26
CA THR A 19 -13.46 -51.53 -5.22
C THR A 19 -14.69 -50.76 -5.71
N ALA A 20 -14.92 -49.58 -5.12
CA ALA A 20 -15.75 -48.55 -5.71
C ALA A 20 -14.87 -47.31 -5.87
N ARG A 21 -14.15 -47.30 -6.99
CA ARG A 21 -13.41 -46.15 -7.52
C ARG A 21 -14.45 -45.12 -8.01
N THR A 22 -15.17 -44.51 -7.07
CA THR A 22 -15.91 -43.29 -7.36
C THR A 22 -14.89 -42.18 -7.34
N VAL A 23 -14.60 -41.68 -8.54
CA VAL A 23 -13.84 -40.46 -8.77
C VAL A 23 -14.59 -39.35 -8.04
N ARG A 24 -14.27 -39.13 -6.76
CA ARG A 24 -14.51 -37.85 -6.12
C ARG A 24 -13.66 -36.86 -6.89
N LYS A 25 -14.30 -36.19 -7.84
CA LYS A 25 -13.82 -34.94 -8.42
C LYS A 25 -13.47 -34.06 -7.23
N VAL A 26 -12.18 -34.01 -6.90
CA VAL A 26 -11.62 -33.09 -5.94
C VAL A 26 -11.98 -31.73 -6.49
N ARG A 27 -13.09 -31.16 -6.00
CA ARG A 27 -13.33 -29.73 -6.12
C ARG A 27 -12.23 -29.09 -5.28
N ARG A 28 -11.08 -28.88 -5.93
CA ARG A 28 -10.22 -27.74 -5.66
C ARG A 28 -11.11 -26.51 -5.87
N THR A 29 -11.87 -26.14 -4.85
CA THR A 29 -12.15 -24.73 -4.58
C THR A 29 -10.78 -24.18 -4.17
N SER A 30 -9.96 -23.69 -5.10
CA SER A 30 -10.09 -22.32 -5.59
C SER A 30 -10.37 -21.34 -4.44
N GLY A 31 -9.61 -21.45 -3.35
CA GLY A 31 -9.37 -20.35 -2.42
C GLY A 31 -8.25 -19.44 -2.94
N GLY A 32 -8.25 -19.17 -4.25
CA GLY A 32 -7.35 -18.25 -4.92
C GLY A 32 -8.13 -16.97 -5.21
N SER A 33 -8.35 -16.14 -4.20
CA SER A 33 -9.02 -14.84 -4.38
C SER A 33 -8.60 -13.81 -3.33
N GLY A 34 -7.36 -13.90 -2.83
CA GLY A 34 -6.73 -12.84 -2.02
C GLY A 34 -5.64 -12.04 -2.76
N HIS A 35 -5.23 -12.45 -3.97
CA HIS A 35 -4.03 -11.90 -4.62
C HIS A 35 -4.22 -11.40 -6.06
N ALA A 36 -5.45 -11.39 -6.60
CA ALA A 36 -5.69 -10.86 -7.95
C ALA A 36 -5.84 -9.33 -7.99
N TRP A 37 -6.24 -8.69 -6.87
CA TRP A 37 -6.36 -7.23 -6.78
C TRP A 37 -5.02 -6.53 -6.64
N MET A 38 -3.99 -7.24 -6.15
CA MET A 38 -2.67 -6.67 -5.89
C MET A 38 -1.88 -6.39 -7.18
N TRP A 39 -2.25 -7.03 -8.30
CA TRP A 39 -1.61 -6.79 -9.60
C TRP A 39 -2.19 -5.60 -10.38
N TRP A 40 -3.39 -5.13 -10.03
CA TRP A 40 -3.99 -3.95 -10.68
C TRP A 40 -3.58 -2.62 -10.03
N ALA A 41 -3.13 -2.63 -8.77
CA ALA A 41 -2.67 -1.42 -8.08
C ALA A 41 -1.28 -0.92 -8.56
N GLY A 42 -0.43 -1.81 -9.10
CA GLY A 42 0.94 -1.46 -9.50
C GLY A 42 1.05 -0.65 -10.80
N GLY A 43 0.14 -0.84 -11.75
CA GLY A 43 0.21 -0.18 -13.06
C GLY A 43 -0.29 1.26 -13.08
N LEU A 44 -1.32 1.58 -12.29
CA LEU A 44 -1.91 2.93 -12.26
C LEU A 44 -1.03 3.93 -11.49
N ALA A 45 -0.36 3.49 -10.43
CA ALA A 45 0.53 4.34 -9.64
C ALA A 45 1.70 4.91 -10.48
N LEU A 46 2.25 4.13 -11.42
CA LEU A 46 3.40 4.56 -12.22
C LEU A 46 3.07 5.64 -13.25
N SER A 47 1.88 5.57 -13.86
CA SER A 47 1.40 6.53 -14.87
C SER A 47 1.18 7.93 -14.29
N LEU A 48 0.74 8.01 -13.03
CA LEU A 48 0.51 9.27 -12.35
C LEU A 48 1.83 10.00 -12.06
N ILE A 49 2.85 9.27 -11.61
CA ILE A 49 4.17 9.84 -11.26
C ILE A 49 4.83 10.52 -12.46
N ILE A 50 4.78 9.91 -13.65
CA ILE A 50 5.42 10.45 -14.87
C ILE A 50 4.74 11.74 -15.35
N SER A 51 3.44 11.88 -15.13
CA SER A 51 2.68 13.07 -15.55
C SER A 51 2.91 14.27 -14.62
N LEU A 52 3.26 14.01 -13.36
CA LEU A 52 3.39 14.99 -12.30
C LEU A 52 4.78 15.64 -12.23
N THR A 53 5.86 14.88 -12.46
CA THR A 53 7.24 15.41 -12.51
C THR A 53 7.47 16.46 -13.60
N ILE A 54 6.68 16.40 -14.68
CA ILE A 54 6.77 17.37 -15.77
C ILE A 54 6.14 18.72 -15.38
N LYS A 55 5.16 18.75 -14.46
CA LYS A 55 4.42 19.97 -14.10
C LYS A 55 5.10 20.77 -13.00
N LEU A 56 5.66 20.11 -11.98
CA LEU A 56 6.42 20.72 -10.89
C LEU A 56 7.72 21.37 -11.37
N ALA A 57 8.42 20.74 -12.32
CA ALA A 57 9.68 21.25 -12.89
C ALA A 57 9.59 22.64 -13.55
N ASN A 58 8.39 23.10 -13.94
CA ASN A 58 8.24 24.31 -14.74
C ASN A 58 7.68 25.53 -14.01
N LYS A 59 7.14 25.42 -12.78
CA LYS A 59 6.22 26.48 -12.32
C LYS A 59 6.17 26.95 -10.87
N SER A 60 6.77 26.34 -9.85
CA SER A 60 6.61 26.95 -8.52
C SER A 60 7.79 26.81 -7.55
N THR A 61 8.26 27.98 -7.13
CA THR A 61 9.06 28.20 -5.92
C THR A 61 8.15 28.48 -4.72
N ASP A 62 6.82 28.38 -4.91
CA ASP A 62 5.79 28.80 -3.98
C ASP A 62 5.26 27.60 -3.18
N ASP A 63 5.55 27.61 -1.87
CA ASP A 63 5.17 26.59 -0.88
C ASP A 63 3.69 26.19 -1.00
N ALA A 64 2.79 27.18 -1.10
CA ALA A 64 1.35 26.93 -1.17
C ALA A 64 0.94 26.18 -2.44
N GLN A 65 1.61 26.46 -3.57
CA GLN A 65 1.34 25.76 -4.82
C GLN A 65 1.85 24.31 -4.76
N VAL A 66 3.06 24.09 -4.24
CA VAL A 66 3.63 22.75 -4.06
C VAL A 66 2.77 21.91 -3.12
N ARG A 67 2.22 22.51 -2.07
CA ARG A 67 1.25 21.86 -1.18
C ARG A 67 -0.01 21.45 -1.92
N SER A 68 -0.61 22.37 -2.67
CA SER A 68 -1.82 22.10 -3.46
C SER A 68 -1.59 21.00 -4.49
N GLU A 69 -0.43 20.98 -5.13
CA GLU A 69 -0.05 19.94 -6.09
C GLU A 69 0.09 18.60 -5.38
N MET A 70 0.70 18.56 -4.19
CA MET A 70 0.80 17.34 -3.39
C MET A 70 -0.57 16.78 -2.96
N HIS A 71 -1.55 17.64 -2.65
CA HIS A 71 -2.93 17.20 -2.40
C HIS A 71 -3.54 16.53 -3.64
N GLN A 72 -3.28 17.06 -4.83
CA GLN A 72 -3.74 16.43 -6.07
C GLN A 72 -3.09 15.06 -6.27
N VAL A 73 -1.79 14.93 -5.96
CA VAL A 73 -1.09 13.63 -6.03
C VAL A 73 -1.75 12.57 -5.17
N VAL A 74 -2.05 12.90 -3.91
CA VAL A 74 -2.68 11.91 -3.00
C VAL A 74 -4.12 11.62 -3.38
N GLN A 75 -4.83 12.56 -4.00
CA GLN A 75 -6.20 12.37 -4.52
C GLN A 75 -6.26 11.31 -5.62
N ASP A 76 -5.18 11.16 -6.38
CA ASP A 76 -5.08 10.17 -7.46
C ASP A 76 -4.81 8.74 -6.94
N PHE A 77 -4.57 8.56 -5.63
CA PHE A 77 -4.41 7.22 -5.07
C PHE A 77 -5.74 6.44 -5.07
N PRO A 78 -5.72 5.15 -5.45
CA PRO A 78 -6.94 4.35 -5.56
C PRO A 78 -7.71 4.23 -4.24
N ASN A 79 -7.01 4.24 -3.10
CA ASN A 79 -7.63 4.19 -1.77
C ASN A 79 -7.83 5.58 -1.15
N TYR A 80 -7.67 6.67 -1.91
CA TYR A 80 -7.82 8.02 -1.38
C TYR A 80 -9.23 8.24 -0.82
N ARG A 81 -10.28 7.80 -1.53
CA ARG A 81 -11.67 8.02 -1.09
C ARG A 81 -11.96 7.46 0.29
N ASP A 82 -11.37 6.33 0.65
CA ASP A 82 -11.57 5.68 1.95
C ASP A 82 -10.72 6.31 3.08
N HIS A 83 -9.72 7.11 2.71
CA HIS A 83 -8.73 7.68 3.62
C HIS A 83 -8.46 9.17 3.39
N ALA A 84 -9.38 9.90 2.75
CA ALA A 84 -9.13 11.24 2.20
C ALA A 84 -8.64 12.21 3.28
N THR A 85 -9.40 12.33 4.37
CA THR A 85 -9.06 13.17 5.51
C THR A 85 -7.71 12.80 6.14
N TYR A 86 -7.34 11.52 6.11
CA TYR A 86 -6.07 11.07 6.66
C TYR A 86 -4.90 11.46 5.76
N TYR A 87 -5.01 11.23 4.45
CA TYR A 87 -4.01 11.69 3.48
C TYR A 87 -3.83 13.20 3.51
N ASP A 88 -4.93 13.97 3.50
CA ASP A 88 -4.86 15.43 3.54
C ASP A 88 -4.21 15.93 4.82
N GLY A 89 -4.55 15.33 5.97
CA GLY A 89 -3.92 15.66 7.24
C GLY A 89 -2.43 15.29 7.29
N LEU A 90 -2.02 14.22 6.62
CA LEU A 90 -0.61 13.83 6.49
C LEU A 90 0.17 14.81 5.60
N VAL A 91 -0.39 15.22 4.46
CA VAL A 91 0.22 16.23 3.58
C VAL A 91 0.40 17.54 4.34
N GLU A 92 -0.65 18.05 4.99
CA GLU A 92 -0.60 19.30 5.76
C GLU A 92 0.47 19.25 6.86
N ARG A 93 0.61 18.11 7.53
CA ARG A 93 1.56 17.95 8.63
C ARG A 93 3.02 17.90 8.17
N TYR A 94 3.31 17.21 7.06
CA TYR A 94 4.69 16.91 6.66
C TYR A 94 5.17 17.71 5.45
N HIS A 95 4.29 18.46 4.79
CA HIS A 95 4.64 19.30 3.64
C HIS A 95 5.78 20.26 3.96
N HIS A 96 5.64 21.07 5.00
CA HIS A 96 6.64 22.09 5.35
C HIS A 96 8.02 21.48 5.60
N GLN A 97 8.08 20.39 6.37
CA GLN A 97 9.33 19.68 6.66
C GLN A 97 9.98 19.12 5.39
N ALA A 98 9.19 18.53 4.49
CA ALA A 98 9.71 18.00 3.24
C ALA A 98 10.12 19.12 2.25
N PHE A 99 9.38 20.23 2.24
CA PHE A 99 9.68 21.40 1.42
C PHE A 99 11.01 22.01 1.83
N GLU A 100 11.22 22.29 3.12
CA GLU A 100 12.50 22.82 3.61
C GLU A 100 13.68 21.90 3.32
N ALA A 101 13.51 20.58 3.45
CA ALA A 101 14.56 19.61 3.15
C ALA A 101 14.94 19.57 1.66
N ALA A 102 14.00 19.89 0.78
CA ALA A 102 14.19 19.86 -0.67
C ALA A 102 14.48 21.24 -1.28
N TYR A 103 14.19 22.31 -0.56
CA TYR A 103 14.32 23.68 -1.02
C TYR A 103 15.76 24.17 -0.88
N SER A 104 16.33 24.64 -1.98
CA SER A 104 17.63 25.30 -1.98
C SER A 104 17.45 26.78 -2.26
N MET A 105 17.91 27.65 -1.35
CA MET A 105 17.89 29.11 -1.55
C MET A 105 18.74 29.57 -2.75
N GLY A 106 19.55 28.68 -3.33
CA GLY A 106 20.51 29.07 -4.37
C GLY A 106 21.67 29.88 -3.80
N GLY A 107 22.57 30.30 -4.68
CA GLY A 107 23.73 31.12 -4.32
C GLY A 107 23.66 32.49 -5.00
N LYS A 108 24.70 33.32 -4.84
CA LYS A 108 24.80 34.69 -5.39
C LYS A 108 24.51 34.83 -6.91
N ARG A 109 24.51 33.72 -7.66
CA ARG A 109 24.25 33.64 -9.11
C ARG A 109 23.23 32.56 -9.51
N ARG A 110 22.62 31.84 -8.56
CA ARG A 110 21.65 30.77 -8.84
C ARG A 110 20.34 31.10 -8.16
N ALA A 111 19.24 31.03 -8.90
CA ALA A 111 17.90 31.21 -8.34
C ALA A 111 17.59 30.11 -7.30
N PRO A 112 16.67 30.37 -6.36
CA PRO A 112 16.14 29.33 -5.50
C PRO A 112 15.47 28.24 -6.34
N THR A 113 15.66 26.98 -5.96
CA THR A 113 15.12 25.83 -6.68
C THR A 113 14.67 24.77 -5.70
N LEU A 114 13.50 24.19 -5.95
CA LEU A 114 13.02 23.01 -5.24
C LEU A 114 13.52 21.74 -5.95
N ASN A 115 14.17 20.85 -5.22
CA ASN A 115 14.46 19.51 -5.73
C ASN A 115 13.23 18.62 -5.56
N GLU A 116 12.43 18.52 -6.62
CA GLU A 116 11.18 17.78 -6.61
C GLU A 116 11.34 16.32 -6.19
N LYS A 117 12.35 15.61 -6.73
CA LYS A 117 12.58 14.20 -6.40
C LYS A 117 12.86 14.04 -4.90
N THR A 118 13.67 14.94 -4.33
CA THR A 118 13.93 14.97 -2.89
C THR A 118 12.66 15.30 -2.10
N TYR A 119 11.86 16.27 -2.54
CA TYR A 119 10.60 16.64 -1.89
C TYR A 119 9.64 15.45 -1.83
N LEU A 120 9.33 14.86 -2.99
CA LEU A 120 8.39 13.76 -3.11
C LEU A 120 8.86 12.51 -2.34
N ALA A 121 10.15 12.17 -2.42
CA ALA A 121 10.71 11.04 -1.68
C ALA A 121 10.69 11.27 -0.15
N THR A 122 10.92 12.51 0.29
CA THR A 122 10.94 12.88 1.71
C THR A 122 9.53 12.86 2.28
N ILE A 123 8.58 13.56 1.64
CA ILE A 123 7.20 13.63 2.16
C ILE A 123 6.55 12.25 2.17
N SER A 124 6.69 11.47 1.10
CA SER A 124 6.11 10.12 1.04
C SER A 124 6.72 9.18 2.08
N SER A 125 8.01 9.31 2.41
CA SER A 125 8.64 8.56 3.51
C SER A 125 8.03 8.93 4.85
N LEU A 126 7.95 10.22 5.18
CA LEU A 126 7.40 10.70 6.46
C LEU A 126 5.94 10.27 6.64
N MET A 127 5.14 10.39 5.57
CA MET A 127 3.76 9.95 5.56
C MET A 127 3.63 8.43 5.74
N ALA A 128 4.47 7.63 5.08
CA ALA A 128 4.47 6.18 5.20
C ALA A 128 4.85 5.72 6.61
N ASP A 129 5.88 6.34 7.20
CA ASP A 129 6.33 6.05 8.57
C ASP A 129 5.21 6.35 9.57
N LYS A 130 4.53 7.50 9.41
CA LYS A 130 3.39 7.86 10.27
C LYS A 130 2.21 6.92 10.09
N ALA A 131 1.85 6.59 8.85
CA ALA A 131 0.77 5.65 8.54
C ALA A 131 1.05 4.25 9.12
N SER A 132 2.30 3.80 9.06
CA SER A 132 2.74 2.54 9.67
C SER A 132 2.60 2.58 11.20
N ALA A 133 3.07 3.67 11.83
CA ALA A 133 2.96 3.86 13.28
C ALA A 133 1.50 3.93 13.77
N ASP A 134 0.61 4.49 12.96
CA ASP A 134 -0.82 4.59 13.27
C ASP A 134 -1.63 3.32 12.91
N GLY A 135 -0.97 2.26 12.42
CA GLY A 135 -1.61 0.99 12.04
C GLY A 135 -2.40 1.02 10.72
N LYS A 136 -2.19 2.04 9.89
CA LYS A 136 -2.82 2.22 8.56
C LYS A 136 -1.97 1.55 7.47
N SER A 137 -1.87 0.22 7.52
CA SER A 137 -0.97 -0.57 6.66
C SER A 137 -1.22 -0.39 5.15
N GLU A 138 -2.47 -0.21 4.72
CA GLU A 138 -2.81 0.02 3.31
C GLU A 138 -2.26 1.37 2.80
N VAL A 139 -2.43 2.43 3.60
CA VAL A 139 -1.89 3.77 3.31
C VAL A 139 -0.37 3.73 3.29
N ALA A 140 0.26 3.10 4.28
CA ALA A 140 1.71 2.96 4.36
C ALA A 140 2.30 2.22 3.15
N THR A 141 1.64 1.14 2.71
CA THR A 141 2.05 0.34 1.55
C THR A 141 1.97 1.15 0.26
N MET A 142 0.88 1.91 0.07
CA MET A 142 0.72 2.78 -1.10
C MET A 142 1.81 3.87 -1.15
N LEU A 143 2.04 4.56 -0.04
CA LEU A 143 3.06 5.62 0.04
C LEU A 143 4.48 5.08 -0.16
N THR A 144 4.77 3.88 0.36
CA THR A 144 6.06 3.22 0.16
C THR A 144 6.26 2.80 -1.31
N THR A 145 5.19 2.28 -1.94
CA THR A 145 5.22 1.93 -3.36
C THR A 145 5.45 3.15 -4.24
N PHE A 146 4.78 4.26 -3.92
CA PHE A 146 4.98 5.56 -4.56
C PHE A 146 6.42 6.07 -4.39
N ASN A 147 6.96 6.06 -3.17
CA ASN A 147 8.35 6.47 -2.89
C ASN A 147 9.36 5.64 -3.69
N ARG A 148 9.16 4.32 -3.75
CA ARG A 148 10.00 3.43 -4.55
C ARG A 148 10.00 3.82 -6.02
N ALA A 149 8.82 4.04 -6.59
CA ALA A 149 8.68 4.42 -8.00
C ALA A 149 9.34 5.78 -8.31
N ILE A 150 9.32 6.75 -7.40
CA ILE A 150 10.06 8.03 -7.55
C ILE A 150 11.57 7.80 -7.60
N ARG A 151 12.09 6.89 -6.77
CA ARG A 151 13.55 6.65 -6.69
C ARG A 151 14.10 5.98 -7.94
N GLU A 152 13.29 5.14 -8.59
CA GLU A 152 13.64 4.38 -9.79
C GLU A 152 13.63 5.23 -11.09
N GLN A 153 13.09 6.46 -11.06
CA GLN A 153 13.19 7.44 -12.15
C GLN A 153 14.50 8.22 -12.14
#